data_AF-A0A4Y9J3A3-F1
#
_entry.id   AF-A0A4Y9J3A3-F1
#
_cell.length_a   1.000
_cell.length_b   1.000
_cell.length_c   1.000
_cell.angle_alpha   90.00
_cell.angle_beta   90.00
_cell.angle_gamma   90.00
#
_symmetry.space_group_name_H-M   'P 1'
#
loop_
_entity.id
_entity.type
_entity.pdbx_description
1 polymer ?
#
loop_
_entity_poly.entity_id
_entity_poly.type
_entity_poly.pdbx_seq_one_letter_code
_entity_poly.pdbx_strand_id
1 'polypeptide(L)' 'MNEKNLTPAETFFMKKAEFEHGITEAVKNFAGMYATDVVIKVAVAVQPALATSGDVVDCRIKGVEVEAKYTQNV' A
#
# COMPACT_ATOMS: atom_id res chain seq x y z
N MET A 1 3.62 24.21 19.64
CA MET A 1 4.33 23.00 19.18
C MET A 1 5.04 23.38 17.90
N ASN A 2 6.37 23.27 17.83
CA ASN A 2 7.07 23.48 16.57
C ASN A 2 6.59 22.40 15.61
N GLU A 3 5.87 22.79 14.56
CA GLU A 3 5.65 21.96 13.39
C GLU A 3 7.04 21.67 12.83
N LYS A 4 7.55 20.48 13.16
CA LYS A 4 8.84 20.02 12.66
C LYS A 4 8.65 19.87 11.16
N ASN A 5 9.14 20.83 10.39
CA ASN A 5 9.13 20.76 8.93
C ASN A 5 9.97 19.55 8.54
N LEU A 6 9.29 18.42 8.33
CA LEU A 6 9.90 17.18 7.88
C LEU A 6 10.51 17.44 6.51
N THR A 7 11.68 16.89 6.28
CA THR A 7 12.24 16.83 4.92
C THR A 7 11.30 16.03 4.02
N PRO A 8 11.36 16.23 2.69
CA PRO A 8 10.59 15.43 1.75
C PRO A 8 10.81 13.92 1.94
N ALA A 9 12.04 13.50 2.27
CA ALA A 9 12.37 12.10 2.54
C ALA A 9 11.70 11.58 3.83
N GLU A 10 11.77 12.33 4.92
CA GLU A 10 11.10 11.95 6.19
C GLU A 10 9.58 11.89 6.01
N THR A 11 9.00 12.86 5.29
CA THR A 11 7.58 12.86 4.96
C THR A 11 7.20 11.64 4.14
N PHE A 12 8.01 11.28 3.14
CA PHE A 12 7.80 10.08 2.32
C PHE A 12 7.81 8.81 3.17
N PHE A 13 8.83 8.60 4.02
CA PHE A 13 8.92 7.39 4.84
C PHE A 13 7.81 7.30 5.89
N MET A 14 7.42 8.44 6.49
CA MET A 14 6.29 8.50 7.41
C MET A 14 4.98 8.11 6.69
N LYS A 15 4.71 8.70 5.53
CA LYS A 15 3.52 8.38 4.73
C LYS A 15 3.51 6.94 4.21
N LYS A 16 4.68 6.41 3.84
CA LYS A 16 4.84 5.00 3.49
C LYS A 16 4.47 4.08 4.66
N ALA A 17 4.97 4.37 5.87
CA ALA A 17 4.67 3.57 7.06
C ALA A 17 3.18 3.63 7.45
N GLU A 18 2.56 4.81 7.38
CA GLU A 18 1.12 4.99 7.59
C GLU A 18 0.30 4.14 6.61
N PHE A 19 0.68 4.14 5.33
CA PHE A 19 0.02 3.34 4.30
C PHE A 19 0.18 1.84 4.52
N GLU A 20 1.41 1.37 4.79
CA GLU A 20 1.68 -0.05 5.08
C GLU A 20 0.92 -0.55 6.31
N HIS A 21 0.82 0.29 7.35
CA HIS A 21 0.02 0.00 8.52
C HIS A 21 -1.48 -0.13 8.19
N GLY A 22 -2.03 0.82 7.42
CA GLY A 22 -3.44 0.80 7.02
C GLY A 22 -3.82 -0.45 6.23
N ILE A 23 -2.97 -0.88 5.29
CA ILE A 23 -3.17 -2.15 4.56
C ILE A 23 -3.12 -3.34 5.53
N THR A 24 -2.12 -3.37 6.41
CA THR A 24 -1.95 -4.47 7.36
C THR A 24 -3.16 -4.66 8.26
N GLU A 25 -3.71 -3.56 8.81
CA GLU A 25 -4.89 -3.63 9.68
C GLU A 25 -6.14 -4.06 8.91
N ALA A 26 -6.33 -3.60 7.67
CA ALA A 26 -7.43 -4.07 6.82
C ALA A 26 -7.35 -5.58 6.54
N VAL A 27 -6.15 -6.09 6.23
CA VAL A 27 -5.93 -7.52 5.99
C VAL A 27 -6.18 -8.34 7.25
N LYS A 28 -5.68 -7.90 8.41
CA LYS A 28 -5.93 -8.56 9.69
C LYS A 28 -7.42 -8.61 10.03
N ASN A 29 -8.14 -7.51 9.84
CA ASN A 29 -9.57 -7.45 10.12
C ASN A 29 -10.35 -8.45 9.25
N PHE A 30 -10.02 -8.52 7.96
CA PHE A 30 -10.63 -9.50 7.05
C PHE A 30 -10.26 -10.95 7.44
N ALA A 31 -8.98 -11.25 7.64
CA ALA A 31 -8.51 -12.58 8.03
C ALA A 31 -9.14 -13.06 9.35
N GLY A 32 -9.23 -12.17 10.34
CA GLY A 32 -9.85 -12.43 11.63
C GLY A 32 -11.37 -12.64 11.54
N MET A 33 -12.06 -11.87 10.70
CA MET A 33 -13.51 -12.02 10.49
C MET A 33 -13.89 -13.39 9.93
N TYR A 34 -13.05 -13.96 9.06
CA TYR A 34 -13.34 -15.22 8.36
C TYR A 34 -12.50 -16.41 8.86
N ALA A 35 -11.70 -16.23 9.92
CA ALA A 35 -10.79 -17.24 10.47
C ALA A 35 -9.93 -17.92 9.38
N THR A 36 -9.32 -17.11 8.50
CA THR A 36 -8.63 -17.55 7.29
C THR A 36 -7.26 -16.91 7.16
N ASP A 37 -6.32 -17.60 6.54
CA ASP A 37 -5.01 -17.03 6.22
C ASP A 37 -5.09 -16.21 4.92
N VAL A 38 -4.51 -15.01 4.94
CA VAL A 38 -4.48 -14.10 3.79
C VAL A 38 -3.07 -13.53 3.61
N VAL A 39 -2.58 -13.57 2.37
CA VAL A 39 -1.32 -12.99 1.95
C VAL A 39 -1.58 -12.00 0.82
N ILE A 40 -1.19 -10.75 1.03
CA ILE A 40 -1.26 -9.70 -0.01
C ILE A 40 0.15 -9.26 -0.36
N LYS A 41 0.49 -9.32 -1.65
CA LYS A 41 1.73 -8.76 -2.19
C LYS A 41 1.39 -7.68 -3.22
N VAL A 42 1.82 -6.46 -2.95
CA VAL A 42 1.57 -5.33 -3.84
C VAL A 42 2.90 -4.80 -4.35
N ALA A 43 3.10 -4.81 -5.66
CA ALA A 43 4.13 -4.03 -6.32
C ALA A 43 3.48 -2.82 -7.00
N VAL A 44 4.09 -1.64 -6.82
CA VAL A 44 3.68 -0.42 -7.54
C VAL A 44 4.92 0.12 -8.24
N ALA A 45 4.85 0.22 -9.56
CA ALA A 45 5.93 0.76 -10.38
C ALA A 45 5.42 2.03 -11.06
N VAL A 46 5.90 3.19 -10.61
CA VAL A 46 5.58 4.45 -11.27
C VAL A 46 6.35 4.51 -12.59
N GLN A 47 5.64 4.48 -13.71
CA GLN A 47 6.18 4.88 -15.00
C GLN A 47 5.88 6.35 -15.19
N PRO A 48 6.86 7.27 -15.05
CA PRO A 48 6.60 8.68 -15.25
C PRO A 48 6.29 8.92 -16.72
N ALA A 49 5.00 9.03 -17.06
CA ALA A 49 4.61 9.77 -18.25
C ALA A 49 4.67 11.25 -17.86
N LEU A 50 5.54 12.02 -18.50
CA LEU A 50 5.62 13.46 -18.29
C LEU A 50 4.70 14.16 -19.30
N ALA A 51 3.89 15.10 -18.83
CA ALA A 51 3.18 16.02 -19.71
C ALA A 51 4.23 16.90 -20.39
N THR A 52 3.82 17.60 -21.43
CA THR A 52 4.64 18.64 -22.06
C THR A 52 5.04 19.74 -21.04
N SER A 53 4.30 19.89 -19.93
CA SER A 53 4.61 20.78 -18.80
C SER A 53 5.67 20.24 -17.83
N GLY A 54 6.05 18.96 -17.91
CA GLY A 54 6.96 18.30 -16.96
C GLY A 54 6.25 17.69 -15.74
N ASP A 55 4.92 17.77 -15.66
CA ASP A 55 4.14 17.13 -14.60
C ASP A 55 4.00 15.61 -14.85
N VAL A 56 3.97 14.82 -13.79
CA VAL A 56 3.66 13.39 -13.88
C VAL A 56 2.17 13.21 -14.20
N VAL A 57 1.86 12.62 -15.35
CA VAL A 57 0.48 12.49 -15.87
C VAL A 57 -0.13 11.11 -15.65
N ASP A 58 0.69 10.08 -15.48
CA ASP A 58 0.23 8.69 -15.36
C ASP A 58 1.02 7.94 -14.28
N CYS A 59 0.28 7.23 -13.42
CA CYS A 59 0.81 6.32 -12.41
C CYS A 59 0.15 4.96 -12.63
N ARG A 60 0.89 4.00 -13.18
CA ARG A 60 0.38 2.65 -13.43
C ARG A 60 0.74 1.71 -12.29
N ILE A 61 -0.28 1.10 -11.68
CA ILE A 61 -0.08 -0.01 -10.75
C ILE A 61 0.16 -1.28 -11.59
N LYS A 62 1.23 -2.03 -11.30
CA LYS A 62 1.57 -3.28 -11.99
C LYS A 62 1.96 -4.35 -10.97
N GLY A 63 1.38 -5.54 -11.07
CA GLY A 63 1.73 -6.67 -10.21
C GLY A 63 1.06 -6.62 -8.82
N VAL A 64 -0.28 -6.66 -8.80
CA VAL A 64 -1.05 -6.89 -7.57
C VAL A 64 -1.35 -8.38 -7.48
N GLU A 65 -0.85 -9.05 -6.45
CA GLU A 65 -1.11 -10.47 -6.16
C GLU A 65 -1.81 -10.58 -4.79
N VAL A 66 -2.96 -11.26 -4.77
CA VAL A 66 -3.74 -11.52 -3.56
C VAL A 66 -3.97 -13.03 -3.48
N GLU A 67 -3.47 -13.66 -2.41
CA GLU A 67 -3.69 -15.07 -2.11
C GLU A 67 -4.45 -15.20 -0.78
N ALA A 68 -5.50 -16.00 -0.75
CA ALA A 68 -6.23 -16.33 0.47
C ALA A 68 -6.46 -17.83 0.53
N LYS A 69 -6.23 -18.43 1.70
CA LYS A 69 -6.44 -19.85 1.96
C LYS A 69 -7.54 -20.01 2.99
N TYR A 70 -8.74 -20.30 2.48
CA TYR A 70 -9.90 -20.61 3.30
C TYR A 70 -10.00 -22.12 3.49
N THR A 71 -9.87 -22.57 4.74
CA THR A 71 -10.06 -23.98 5.10
C THR A 71 -11.34 -24.09 5.91
N GLN A 72 -12.39 -24.65 5.32
CA GLN A 72 -13.61 -24.98 6.05
C GLN A 72 -13.48 -26.41 6.56
N ASN A 73 -13.29 -26.57 7.87
CA ASN A 73 -13.45 -27.88 8.50
C ASN A 73 -14.95 -28.21 8.46
N VAL A 74 -15.35 -29.10 7.54
CA VAL A 74 -16.69 -29.70 7.51
C VAL A 74 -16.71 -30.91 8.43
#